data_AF-A0A317Z366-F1
#
_entry.id   AF-A0A317Z366-F1
#
_cell.length_a   1.000
_cell.length_b   1.000
_cell.length_c   1.000
_cell.angle_alpha   90.00
_cell.angle_beta   90.00
_cell.angle_gamma   90.00
#
_symmetry.space_group_name_H-M   'P 1'
#
loop_
_entity.id
_entity.type
_entity.pdbx_description
1 polymer ?
#
loop_
_entity_poly.entity_id
_entity_poly.type
_entity_poly.pdbx_seq_one_letter_code
_entity_poly.pdbx_strand_id
1 'polypeptide(L)'
;KQGQSQGIEDSTKLEERLDENNHHIKEKAETSIREKDGKAQMQAIQEEVIPLVQTQIKDLNEMQLRDEMTNHARQNAVQMYYSLERYYQERLKTIDYNQKLAQANIRKLITKAKDLDSYNAPYENQRDQLNSN
;
A
#
# COMPACT_ATOMS: atom_id res chain seq x y z
N LYS A 1 4.26 -45.75 -3.52
CA LYS A 1 2.96 -45.46 -2.87
C LYS A 1 3.08 -44.50 -1.67
N GLN A 2 4.12 -44.57 -0.83
CA GLN A 2 4.30 -43.64 0.30
C GLN A 2 4.49 -42.16 -0.12
N GLY A 3 5.29 -41.86 -1.16
CA GLY A 3 5.50 -40.49 -1.64
C GLY A 3 4.24 -39.78 -2.17
N GLN A 4 3.32 -40.53 -2.78
CA GLN A 4 2.07 -39.98 -3.34
C GLN A 4 1.07 -39.60 -2.23
N SER A 5 1.06 -40.33 -1.12
CA SER A 5 0.23 -40.00 0.05
C SER A 5 0.77 -38.77 0.80
N GLN A 6 2.10 -38.63 0.88
CA GLN A 6 2.72 -37.47 1.53
C GLN A 6 2.53 -36.19 0.71
N GLY A 7 2.68 -36.24 -0.61
CA GLY A 7 2.44 -35.09 -1.48
C GLY A 7 0.99 -34.59 -1.43
N ILE A 8 0.01 -35.49 -1.30
CA ILE A 8 -1.39 -35.11 -1.10
C ILE A 8 -1.57 -34.40 0.25
N GLU A 9 -1.04 -34.97 1.34
CA GLU A 9 -1.15 -34.37 2.68
C GLU A 9 -0.51 -32.98 2.74
N ASP A 10 0.69 -32.82 2.18
CA ASP A 10 1.41 -31.55 2.17
C ASP A 10 0.67 -30.52 1.29
N SER A 11 0.13 -30.94 0.14
CA SER A 11 -0.67 -30.07 -0.73
C SER A 11 -1.93 -29.58 -0.03
N THR A 12 -2.67 -30.46 0.65
CA THR A 12 -3.87 -30.09 1.40
C THR A 12 -3.54 -29.08 2.51
N LYS A 13 -2.46 -29.31 3.27
CA LYS A 13 -2.04 -28.37 4.32
C LYS A 13 -1.69 -26.99 3.76
N LEU A 14 -1.00 -26.94 2.62
CA LEU A 14 -0.68 -25.67 1.97
C LEU A 14 -1.94 -24.97 1.46
N GLU A 15 -2.84 -25.70 0.81
CA GLU A 15 -4.11 -25.18 0.29
C GLU A 15 -4.97 -24.57 1.41
N GLU A 16 -5.20 -25.32 2.49
CA GLU A 16 -5.97 -24.86 3.66
C GLU A 16 -5.38 -23.56 4.23
N ARG A 17 -4.06 -23.49 4.40
CA ARG A 17 -3.40 -22.27 4.88
C ARG A 17 -3.59 -21.09 3.93
N LEU A 18 -3.48 -21.32 2.61
CA LEU A 18 -3.64 -20.25 1.63
C LEU A 18 -5.08 -19.74 1.59
N ASP A 19 -6.06 -20.62 1.74
CA ASP A 19 -7.48 -20.27 1.82
C ASP A 19 -7.80 -19.47 3.08
N GLU A 20 -7.32 -19.92 4.26
CA GLU A 20 -7.43 -19.17 5.51
C GLU A 20 -6.81 -17.78 5.39
N ASN A 21 -5.60 -17.71 4.82
CA ASN A 21 -4.91 -16.44 4.66
C ASN A 21 -5.68 -15.48 3.73
N ASN A 22 -6.19 -16.00 2.62
CA ASN A 22 -6.98 -15.23 1.66
C ASN A 22 -8.27 -14.71 2.30
N HIS A 23 -8.94 -15.52 3.12
CA HIS A 23 -10.12 -15.10 3.86
C HIS A 23 -9.82 -13.92 4.79
N HIS A 24 -8.77 -14.03 5.62
CA HIS A 24 -8.38 -12.94 6.54
C HIS A 24 -7.94 -11.68 5.80
N ILE A 25 -7.16 -11.81 4.73
CA ILE A 25 -6.76 -10.66 3.91
C ILE A 25 -8.00 -9.97 3.35
N LYS A 26 -8.94 -10.72 2.77
CA LYS A 26 -10.15 -10.14 2.18
C LYS A 26 -10.95 -9.36 3.22
N GLU A 27 -11.20 -9.93 4.38
CA GLU A 27 -11.95 -9.27 5.45
C GLU A 27 -11.30 -7.95 5.92
N LYS A 28 -9.99 -7.98 6.17
CA LYS A 28 -9.24 -6.81 6.67
C LYS A 28 -8.99 -5.75 5.59
N ALA A 29 -8.67 -6.18 4.38
CA ALA A 29 -8.45 -5.29 3.24
C ALA A 29 -9.74 -4.59 2.82
N GLU A 30 -10.87 -5.31 2.76
CA GLU A 30 -12.16 -4.71 2.41
C GLU A 30 -12.58 -3.63 3.40
N THR A 31 -12.34 -3.85 4.70
CA THR A 31 -12.62 -2.85 5.74
C THR A 31 -11.77 -1.60 5.53
N SER A 32 -10.48 -1.78 5.25
CA SER A 32 -9.56 -0.68 4.96
C SER A 32 -9.92 0.07 3.67
N ILE A 33 -10.39 -0.62 2.63
CA ILE A 33 -10.78 -0.01 1.35
C ILE A 33 -12.09 0.79 1.47
N ARG A 34 -13.03 0.36 2.32
CA ARG A 34 -14.32 1.03 2.54
C ARG A 34 -14.21 2.31 3.37
N GLU A 35 -13.10 2.51 4.09
CA GLU A 35 -12.85 3.72 4.87
C GLU A 35 -12.63 4.93 3.93
N LYS A 36 -13.39 6.01 4.16
CA LYS A 36 -13.38 7.22 3.34
C LYS A 36 -12.46 8.29 3.90
N ASP A 37 -12.17 8.26 5.19
CA ASP A 37 -11.17 9.11 5.80
C ASP A 37 -9.77 8.55 5.49
N GLY A 38 -8.98 9.31 4.74
CA GLY A 38 -7.66 8.85 4.32
C GLY A 38 -6.71 8.54 5.49
N LYS A 39 -6.87 9.21 6.64
CA LYS A 39 -6.02 8.97 7.83
C LYS A 39 -6.41 7.67 8.50
N ALA A 40 -7.70 7.42 8.71
CA ALA A 40 -8.21 6.16 9.23
C ALA A 40 -7.89 4.99 8.28
N GLN A 41 -7.99 5.20 6.97
CA GLN A 41 -7.58 4.22 5.97
C GLN A 41 -6.09 3.88 6.06
N MET A 42 -5.21 4.90 6.18
CA MET A 42 -3.77 4.67 6.38
C MET A 42 -3.50 3.88 7.66
N GLN A 43 -4.18 4.23 8.75
CA GLN A 43 -4.02 3.55 10.03
C GLN A 43 -4.43 2.07 9.93
N ALA A 44 -5.59 1.77 9.35
CA ALA A 44 -6.05 0.39 9.16
C ALA A 44 -5.06 -0.44 8.31
N ILE A 45 -4.53 0.14 7.22
CA ILE A 45 -3.54 -0.56 6.39
C ILE A 45 -2.25 -0.83 7.18
N GLN A 46 -1.77 0.16 7.96
CA GLN A 46 -0.49 0.08 8.66
C GLN A 46 -0.55 -0.81 9.91
N GLU A 47 -1.65 -0.77 10.66
CA GLU A 47 -1.80 -1.46 11.94
C GLU A 47 -2.44 -2.84 11.80
N GLU A 48 -3.22 -3.08 10.74
CA GLU A 48 -3.92 -4.36 10.56
C GLU A 48 -3.44 -5.13 9.33
N VAL A 49 -3.49 -4.51 8.14
CA VAL A 49 -3.27 -5.25 6.88
C VAL A 49 -1.82 -5.67 6.69
N ILE A 50 -0.86 -4.75 6.84
CA ILE A 50 0.57 -5.06 6.69
C ILE A 50 1.01 -6.11 7.73
N PRO A 51 0.72 -5.96 9.04
CA PRO A 51 1.08 -6.97 10.04
C PRO A 51 0.45 -8.34 9.79
N LEU A 52 -0.80 -8.39 9.29
CA LEU A 52 -1.43 -9.64 8.88
C LEU A 52 -0.64 -10.32 7.77
N VAL A 53 -0.31 -9.60 6.69
CA VAL A 53 0.47 -10.14 5.56
C VAL A 53 1.85 -10.61 6.03
N GLN A 54 2.53 -9.86 6.90
CA GLN A 54 3.82 -10.25 7.48
C GLN A 54 3.73 -11.53 8.33
N THR A 55 2.67 -11.68 9.11
CA THR A 55 2.40 -12.89 9.88
C THR A 55 2.20 -14.09 8.94
N GLN A 56 1.43 -13.91 7.87
CA GLN A 56 1.18 -14.96 6.89
C GLN A 56 2.45 -15.36 6.11
N ILE A 57 3.34 -14.41 5.80
CA ILE A 57 4.67 -14.70 5.24
C ILE A 57 5.48 -15.55 6.20
N LYS A 58 5.50 -15.20 7.48
CA LYS A 58 6.21 -15.95 8.52
C LYS A 58 5.67 -17.37 8.63
N ASP A 59 4.35 -17.53 8.75
CA ASP A 59 3.69 -18.84 8.89
C ASP A 59 3.97 -19.74 7.67
N LEU A 60 3.94 -19.16 6.46
CA LEU A 60 4.31 -19.89 5.24
C LEU A 60 5.79 -20.30 5.23
N ASN A 61 6.71 -19.46 5.71
CA ASN A 61 8.13 -19.82 5.78
C ASN A 61 8.42 -20.90 6.84
N GLU A 62 7.67 -20.91 7.94
CA GLU A 62 7.83 -21.89 9.03
C GLU A 62 7.14 -23.23 8.72
N MET A 63 6.27 -23.28 7.70
CA MET A 63 5.56 -24.49 7.30
C MET A 63 6.51 -25.56 6.78
N GLN A 64 6.54 -26.70 7.46
CA GLN A 64 7.35 -27.85 7.08
C GLN A 64 6.59 -28.75 6.11
N LEU A 65 6.98 -28.71 4.83
CA LEU A 65 6.49 -29.60 3.78
C LEU A 65 7.64 -30.50 3.34
N ARG A 66 7.34 -31.76 3.05
CA ARG A 66 8.31 -32.79 2.64
C ARG A 66 8.32 -32.95 1.12
N ASP A 67 7.18 -32.77 0.47
CA ASP A 67 7.07 -32.81 -0.99
C ASP A 67 7.76 -31.60 -1.65
N GLU A 68 8.59 -31.86 -2.66
CA GLU A 68 9.37 -30.82 -3.35
C GLU A 68 8.49 -29.87 -4.18
N MET A 69 7.46 -30.42 -4.86
CA MET A 69 6.55 -29.62 -5.67
C MET A 69 5.71 -28.71 -4.78
N THR A 70 5.20 -29.23 -3.66
CA THR A 70 4.46 -28.42 -2.69
C THR A 70 5.35 -27.36 -2.04
N ASN A 71 6.61 -27.69 -1.71
CA ASN A 71 7.57 -26.69 -1.22
C ASN A 71 7.83 -25.56 -2.21
N HIS A 72 7.94 -25.87 -3.50
CA HIS A 72 8.10 -24.85 -4.54
C HIS A 72 6.85 -23.97 -4.65
N ALA A 73 5.65 -24.56 -4.58
CA ALA A 73 4.40 -23.80 -4.54
C ALA A 73 4.33 -22.86 -3.33
N ARG A 74 4.72 -23.33 -2.15
CA ARG A 74 4.83 -22.51 -0.93
C ARG A 74 5.81 -21.34 -1.10
N GLN A 75 6.97 -21.57 -1.71
CA GLN A 75 7.95 -20.50 -2.00
C GLN A 75 7.36 -19.45 -2.94
N ASN A 76 6.65 -19.87 -4.00
CA ASN A 76 5.96 -18.95 -4.91
C ASN A 76 4.90 -18.13 -4.17
N ALA A 77 4.11 -18.77 -3.29
CA ALA A 77 3.17 -18.07 -2.45
C ALA A 77 3.89 -17.01 -1.59
N VAL A 78 4.97 -17.35 -0.88
CA VAL A 78 5.75 -16.37 -0.10
C VAL A 78 6.17 -15.15 -0.94
N GLN A 79 6.61 -15.34 -2.19
CA GLN A 79 6.94 -14.23 -3.10
C GLN A 79 5.72 -13.37 -3.47
N MET A 80 4.54 -14.00 -3.65
CA MET A 80 3.29 -13.26 -3.86
C MET A 80 2.92 -12.42 -2.64
N TYR A 81 3.09 -12.94 -1.43
CA TYR A 81 2.79 -12.19 -0.20
C TYR A 81 3.76 -11.02 0.02
N TYR A 82 5.05 -11.15 -0.30
CA TYR A 82 5.96 -10.00 -0.31
C TYR A 82 5.55 -8.93 -1.33
N SER A 83 5.06 -9.36 -2.49
CA SER A 83 4.51 -8.43 -3.50
C SER A 83 3.27 -7.71 -2.98
N LEU A 84 2.41 -8.41 -2.22
CA LEU A 84 1.23 -7.86 -1.58
C LEU A 84 1.58 -6.87 -0.45
N GLU A 85 2.56 -7.19 0.38
CA GLU A 85 3.09 -6.27 1.39
C GLU A 85 3.58 -4.97 0.75
N ARG A 86 4.40 -5.09 -0.31
CA ARG A 86 4.90 -3.94 -1.07
C ARG A 86 3.76 -3.11 -1.67
N TYR A 87 2.73 -3.77 -2.20
CA TYR A 87 1.55 -3.07 -2.71
C TYR A 87 0.90 -2.18 -1.64
N TYR A 88 0.69 -2.69 -0.43
CA TYR A 88 0.09 -1.90 0.66
C TYR A 88 1.01 -0.79 1.16
N GLN A 89 2.33 -1.00 1.17
CA GLN A 89 3.30 0.06 1.47
C GLN A 89 3.23 1.21 0.44
N GLU A 90 3.13 0.89 -0.85
CA GLU A 90 2.96 1.91 -1.90
C GLU A 90 1.57 2.58 -1.85
N ARG A 91 0.55 1.84 -1.41
CA ARG A 91 -0.79 2.39 -1.20
C ARG A 91 -0.79 3.47 -0.11
N LEU A 92 -0.08 3.26 0.99
CA LEU A 92 0.09 4.26 2.06
C LEU A 92 0.70 5.57 1.52
N LYS A 93 1.79 5.47 0.75
CA LYS A 93 2.43 6.64 0.11
C LYS A 93 1.47 7.36 -0.83
N THR A 94 0.69 6.60 -1.60
CA THR A 94 -0.30 7.16 -2.51
C THR A 94 -1.38 7.95 -1.77
N ILE A 95 -1.87 7.44 -0.64
CA ILE A 95 -2.87 8.16 0.18
C ILE A 95 -2.27 9.43 0.76
N ASP A 96 -1.06 9.37 1.34
CA ASP A 96 -0.33 10.54 1.85
C ASP A 96 -0.13 11.63 0.78
N TYR A 97 0.30 11.24 -0.42
CA TYR A 97 0.45 12.17 -1.54
C TYR A 97 -0.88 12.79 -1.97
N ASN A 98 -1.96 12.00 -2.03
CA ASN A 98 -3.28 12.53 -2.36
C ASN A 98 -3.79 13.52 -1.30
N GLN A 99 -3.54 13.27 -0.02
CA GLN A 99 -3.88 14.21 1.06
C GLN A 99 -3.07 15.51 0.94
N LYS A 100 -1.75 15.41 0.71
CA LYS A 100 -0.89 16.58 0.47
C LYS A 100 -1.32 17.38 -0.75
N LEU A 101 -1.71 16.71 -1.85
CA LEU A 101 -2.24 17.36 -3.05
C LEU A 101 -3.60 18.04 -2.80
N ALA A 102 -4.48 17.43 -2.01
CA ALA A 102 -5.75 18.04 -1.65
C ALA A 102 -5.58 19.28 -0.75
N GLN A 103 -4.56 19.28 0.11
CA GLN A 103 -4.19 20.42 0.94
C GLN A 103 -3.38 21.48 0.18
N ALA A 104 -2.63 21.06 -0.85
CA ALA A 104 -1.96 21.97 -1.75
C ALA A 104 -3.02 22.88 -2.36
N ASN A 105 -2.92 24.16 -2.05
CA ASN A 105 -3.95 25.12 -2.38
C ASN A 105 -3.90 25.32 -3.91
N ILE A 106 -4.71 24.56 -4.65
CA ILE A 106 -4.78 24.64 -6.13
C ILE A 106 -5.10 26.09 -6.56
N ARG A 107 -5.76 26.87 -5.69
CA ARG A 107 -6.03 28.31 -5.88
C ARG A 107 -4.78 29.21 -5.78
N LYS A 108 -3.68 28.72 -5.19
CA LYS A 108 -2.38 29.42 -5.16
C LYS A 108 -1.46 29.03 -6.33
N LEU A 109 -1.82 28.01 -7.11
CA LEU A 109 -1.16 27.80 -8.39
C LEU A 109 -1.60 28.92 -9.32
N ILE A 110 -0.66 29.79 -9.65
CA ILE A 110 -0.82 30.75 -10.75
C ILE A 110 -0.98 29.92 -12.02
N THR A 111 -2.21 29.80 -12.50
CA THR A 111 -2.54 28.95 -13.67
C THR A 111 -2.86 29.78 -14.90
N LYS A 112 -3.08 31.09 -14.74
CA LYS A 112 -3.34 32.02 -15.84
C LYS A 112 -2.46 33.26 -15.70
N ALA A 113 -2.11 33.87 -16.83
CA ALA A 113 -1.30 35.09 -16.87
C ALA A 113 -1.89 36.22 -16.01
N LYS A 114 -3.22 36.38 -16.00
CA LYS A 114 -3.92 37.36 -15.16
C LYS A 114 -3.76 37.16 -13.65
N ASP A 115 -3.40 35.95 -13.21
CA ASP A 115 -3.19 35.66 -11.80
C ASP A 115 -1.81 36.19 -11.35
N LEU A 116 -0.85 36.41 -12.28
CA LEU A 116 0.44 37.06 -12.03
C LEU A 116 0.28 38.56 -11.73
N ASP A 117 -0.72 39.22 -12.31
CA ASP A 117 -0.93 40.67 -12.16
C ASP A 117 -1.11 41.07 -10.68
N SER A 118 -1.73 40.19 -9.88
CA SER A 118 -1.89 40.37 -8.43
C SER A 118 -0.58 40.31 -7.63
N TYR A 119 0.44 39.64 -8.17
CA TYR A 119 1.79 39.54 -7.60
C TYR A 119 2.76 40.57 -8.20
N ASN A 120 2.52 41.04 -9.42
CA ASN A 120 3.32 42.09 -10.06
C ASN A 120 3.09 43.46 -9.45
N ALA A 121 1.87 43.82 -9.04
CA ALA A 121 1.60 45.14 -8.47
C ALA A 121 2.42 45.46 -7.21
N PRO A 122 2.61 44.54 -6.24
CA PRO A 122 3.55 44.74 -5.13
C PRO A 122 5.01 44.90 -5.58
N TYR A 123 5.46 44.09 -6.54
CA TYR A 123 6.83 44.11 -7.05
C TYR A 123 7.14 45.42 -7.81
N GLU A 124 6.23 45.85 -8.69
CA GLU A 124 6.37 47.08 -9.46
C GLU A 124 6.35 48.31 -8.55
N ASN A 125 5.45 48.36 -7.56
CA ASN A 125 5.45 49.42 -6.56
C ASN A 125 6.76 49.49 -5.77
N GLN A 126 7.33 48.34 -5.40
CA GLN A 126 8.60 48.28 -4.67
C GLN A 126 9.77 48.71 -5.57
N ARG A 127 9.78 48.29 -6.83
CA ARG A 127 10.77 48.71 -7.84
C ARG A 127 10.72 50.22 -8.09
N ASP A 128 9.52 50.77 -8.24
CA ASP A 128 9.34 52.19 -8.54
C ASP A 128 9.71 53.07 -7.33
N GLN A 129 9.46 52.61 -6.09
CA GLN A 129 9.99 53.24 -4.87
C GLN A 129 11.51 53.23 -4.80
N LEU A 130 12.17 52.14 -5.24
CA LEU A 130 13.63 52.05 -5.29
C LEU A 130 14.25 52.94 -6.37
N ASN A 131 13.55 53.14 -7.49
CA ASN A 131 14.01 53.96 -8.61
C ASN A 131 13.62 55.45 -8.51
N SER A 132 12.86 55.83 -7.49
CA SER A 132 12.42 57.22 -7.24
C SER A 132 13.31 57.98 -6.23
N ASN A 133 14.41 57.36 -5.78
CA ASN A 133 15.50 57.99 -5.00
C ASN A 133 16.75 58.15 -5.87
#